data_AF-A0A935FDY2-F1
#
_entry.id   AF-A0A935FDY2-F1
#
_cell.length_a   1.000
_cell.length_b   1.000
_cell.length_c   1.000
_cell.angle_alpha   90.00
_cell.angle_beta   90.00
_cell.angle_gamma   90.00
#
_symmetry.space_group_name_H-M   'P 1'
#
loop_
_entity.id
_entity.type
_entity.pdbx_description
1 polymer ?
#
loop_
_entity_poly.entity_id
_entity_poly.type
_entity_poly.pdbx_seq_one_letter_code
_entity_poly.pdbx_strand_id
1 'polypeptide(L)'
;MCGICGVYAPRLADRPQHVARMNQALVHRGPDGSGQFDGDGFSCAMRRLAIIDLAGGQQPLHNEDGALTIVFNGEIYNFQELRARLIQRGHRFATASDTEVIVHLYEEHGAEALGLLKGMFACCLHDRRDGSLFLARDRFGEKPLYYWHGPAEGFAFSSEVRSLLELPLVPRRLDREALGYYLRLGMVPAPLTMLRDVRMLPAGHWLRYRAGQLTVAPYYQPTLRVDPALAEPEVAAEAVHATVLAAVRRQSISDVPLGAFLSGGIDSSTVVALLRQAVPGRVKTFTVRFEEAGYDESAIARTVATQLGTEHHELVVPNLGFGAEDFWRIVEQVGLPFYDTSAIPTYVLSKYVRQHVTVALSGDGGDEMFGGYPFFRWGQRVAAAQRVPRWLRQAGVALATAAGPWVPTSQATRWRRLRRGLAATLEPLELLPVTVAGLFEPGELAGLLRDPQALATSGGRLPLGDDAARGGRVVERAAPADVLPAEGQPARGHADQGRSHEHGGLARGAGALARRRGRRARAAPTGRAVDQRRRGQGDPAPRDASRAAARRLRPPQDGLQYPPASLPERRLCRACA
;
A
#
# COMPACT_ATOMS: atom_id res chain seq x y z
N MET A 1 10.89 4.17 -2.27
CA MET A 1 10.27 4.01 -0.93
C MET A 1 11.10 3.02 -0.15
N CYS A 2 11.13 2.97 1.18
CA CYS A 2 11.91 1.92 1.84
C CYS A 2 11.37 0.50 1.57
N GLY A 3 12.18 -0.51 1.84
CA GLY A 3 11.78 -1.91 1.89
C GLY A 3 12.21 -2.52 3.23
N ILE A 4 11.36 -3.30 3.87
CA ILE A 4 11.68 -3.97 5.14
C ILE A 4 11.44 -5.46 5.01
N CYS A 5 12.26 -6.27 5.68
CA CYS A 5 12.10 -7.70 5.78
C CYS A 5 12.66 -8.26 7.09
N GLY A 6 12.19 -9.42 7.51
CA GLY A 6 12.73 -10.10 8.68
C GLY A 6 12.23 -11.51 8.86
N VAL A 7 12.98 -12.27 9.65
CA VAL A 7 12.77 -13.70 9.92
C VAL A 7 13.00 -13.94 11.39
N TYR A 8 12.01 -14.50 12.06
CA TYR A 8 12.15 -15.17 13.35
C TYR A 8 12.14 -16.66 13.09
N ALA A 9 13.31 -17.28 13.25
CA ALA A 9 13.47 -18.72 13.11
C ALA A 9 14.72 -19.12 13.91
N PRO A 10 14.58 -19.39 15.22
CA PRO A 10 15.72 -19.64 16.10
C PRO A 10 16.56 -20.84 15.66
N ARG A 11 15.93 -21.82 15.00
CA ARG A 11 16.58 -23.06 14.52
C ARG A 11 17.06 -23.00 13.07
N LEU A 12 16.80 -21.92 12.36
CA LEU A 12 17.25 -21.75 10.98
C LEU A 12 18.73 -21.38 10.98
N ALA A 13 19.58 -22.25 10.44
CA ALA A 13 20.98 -21.94 10.15
C ALA A 13 21.08 -20.80 9.13
N ASP A 14 22.15 -20.02 9.19
CA ASP A 14 22.44 -18.94 8.24
C ASP A 14 21.28 -17.94 8.03
N ARG A 15 20.47 -17.72 9.08
CA ARG A 15 19.36 -16.76 9.08
C ARG A 15 19.77 -15.36 8.61
N PRO A 16 20.93 -14.79 9.02
CA PRO A 16 21.41 -13.52 8.48
C PRO A 16 21.61 -13.51 6.97
N GLN A 17 22.12 -14.61 6.40
CA GLN A 17 22.36 -14.75 4.97
C GLN A 17 21.05 -14.90 4.19
N HIS A 18 20.05 -15.58 4.76
CA HIS A 18 18.69 -15.59 4.20
C HIS A 18 18.10 -14.17 4.18
N VAL A 19 18.17 -13.45 5.29
CA VAL A 19 17.69 -12.05 5.36
C VAL A 19 18.45 -11.13 4.41
N ALA A 20 19.75 -11.34 4.20
CA ALA A 20 20.52 -10.58 3.21
C ALA A 20 20.00 -10.79 1.77
N ARG A 21 19.61 -12.01 1.39
CA ARG A 21 18.96 -12.30 0.10
C ARG A 21 17.59 -11.65 -0.01
N MET A 22 16.76 -11.76 1.04
CA MET A 22 15.47 -11.08 1.12
C MET A 22 15.63 -9.56 0.96
N ASN A 23 16.67 -8.97 1.55
CA ASN A 23 16.99 -7.56 1.47
C ASN A 23 17.50 -7.15 0.09
N GLN A 24 18.25 -8.02 -0.60
CA GLN A 24 18.72 -7.79 -1.97
C GLN A 24 17.56 -7.72 -2.97
N ALA A 25 16.51 -8.53 -2.78
CA ALA A 25 15.29 -8.47 -3.58
C ALA A 25 14.52 -7.14 -3.44
N LEU A 26 14.86 -6.29 -2.46
CA LEU A 26 14.17 -5.02 -2.19
C LEU A 26 14.96 -3.77 -2.63
N VAL A 27 16.11 -3.92 -3.30
CA VAL A 27 17.01 -2.79 -3.67
C VAL A 27 16.30 -1.68 -4.45
N HIS A 28 15.40 -2.05 -5.37
CA HIS A 28 14.64 -1.09 -6.18
C HIS A 28 13.77 -0.15 -5.35
N ARG A 29 13.35 -0.57 -4.15
CA ARG A 29 12.59 0.27 -3.24
C ARG A 29 13.51 1.35 -2.67
N GLY A 30 14.57 0.93 -1.99
CA GLY A 30 15.48 1.77 -1.22
C GLY A 30 16.94 1.64 -1.68
N PRO A 31 17.34 2.34 -2.75
CA PRO A 31 18.69 2.23 -3.32
C PRO A 31 19.77 3.01 -2.54
N ASP A 32 19.40 3.91 -1.62
CA ASP A 32 20.35 4.84 -1.00
C ASP A 32 21.10 4.24 0.18
N GLY A 33 20.60 3.15 0.77
CA GLY A 33 21.25 2.51 1.90
C GLY A 33 20.66 1.16 2.28
N SER A 34 21.37 0.43 3.12
CA SER A 34 20.90 -0.82 3.72
C SER A 34 21.39 -0.96 5.15
N GLY A 35 20.59 -1.59 5.99
CA GLY A 35 21.02 -2.04 7.31
C GLY A 35 20.42 -3.41 7.65
N GLN A 36 21.05 -4.08 8.60
CA GLN A 36 20.68 -5.41 9.05
C GLN A 36 20.92 -5.54 10.56
N PHE A 37 20.07 -6.31 11.22
CA PHE A 37 20.19 -6.71 12.61
C PHE A 37 20.07 -8.23 12.69
N ASP A 38 20.83 -8.85 13.58
CA ASP A 38 20.70 -10.25 13.97
C ASP A 38 20.91 -10.40 15.48
N GLY A 39 20.00 -11.12 16.14
CA GLY A 39 20.05 -11.38 17.58
C GLY A 39 18.78 -12.06 18.08
N ASP A 40 18.88 -12.80 19.19
CA ASP A 40 17.74 -13.37 19.92
C ASP A 40 16.77 -14.23 19.06
N GLY A 41 17.31 -14.95 18.07
CA GLY A 41 16.51 -15.79 17.17
C GLY A 41 15.82 -15.04 16.02
N PHE A 42 16.05 -13.72 15.92
CA PHE A 42 15.50 -12.82 14.94
C PHE A 42 16.60 -12.18 14.08
N SER A 43 16.37 -12.10 12.78
CA SER A 43 17.16 -11.21 11.91
C SER A 43 16.20 -10.35 11.10
N CYS A 44 16.55 -9.08 10.89
CA CYS A 44 15.80 -8.19 10.00
C CYS A 44 16.74 -7.31 9.20
N ALA A 45 16.24 -6.78 8.10
CA ALA A 45 16.97 -5.85 7.27
C ALA A 45 16.03 -4.82 6.65
N MET A 46 16.63 -3.75 6.17
CA MET A 46 15.94 -2.71 5.43
C MET A 46 16.76 -2.18 4.26
N ARG A 47 16.04 -1.71 3.24
CA ARG A 47 16.50 -0.88 2.15
C ARG A 47 15.96 0.53 2.33
N ARG A 48 16.85 1.52 2.28
CA ARG A 48 16.53 2.92 2.56
C ARG A 48 16.41 3.73 1.28
N LEU A 49 15.28 4.41 1.12
CA LEU A 49 15.20 5.62 0.31
C LEU A 49 15.27 6.79 1.31
N ALA A 50 16.35 7.56 1.30
CA ALA A 50 16.59 8.60 2.28
C ALA A 50 15.79 9.87 1.92
N ILE A 51 14.73 10.16 2.68
CA ILE A 51 13.84 11.31 2.47
C ILE A 51 13.94 12.33 3.62
N ILE A 52 13.90 11.83 4.86
CA ILE A 52 14.04 12.64 6.09
C ILE A 52 15.28 12.17 6.84
N ASP A 53 16.05 13.13 7.36
CA ASP A 53 17.28 12.92 8.11
C ASP A 53 18.30 12.07 7.33
N LEU A 54 18.78 12.61 6.21
CA LEU A 54 19.63 11.88 5.27
C LEU A 54 20.85 11.23 5.94
N ALA A 55 21.42 11.89 6.94
CA ALA A 55 22.64 11.46 7.63
C ALA A 55 22.40 10.60 8.88
N GLY A 56 21.28 10.76 9.60
CA GLY A 56 21.02 10.07 10.88
C GLY A 56 19.90 9.03 10.85
N GLY A 57 19.07 9.00 9.80
CA GLY A 57 17.92 8.11 9.72
C GLY A 57 18.22 6.68 9.27
N GLN A 58 19.42 6.14 9.56
CA GLN A 58 19.72 4.74 9.29
C GLN A 58 18.82 3.81 10.11
N GLN A 59 18.52 2.64 9.54
CA GLN A 59 17.77 1.60 10.23
C GLN A 59 18.43 0.23 9.97
N PRO A 60 18.25 -0.79 10.82
CA PRO A 60 17.39 -0.82 12.01
C PRO A 60 17.75 0.23 13.06
N LEU A 61 16.73 0.84 13.67
CA LEU A 61 16.90 1.90 14.69
C LEU A 61 16.54 1.34 16.07
N HIS A 62 17.18 1.84 17.11
CA HIS A 62 17.00 1.38 18.49
C HIS A 62 16.53 2.50 19.41
N ASN A 63 15.87 2.14 20.52
CA ASN A 63 15.69 3.03 21.65
C ASN A 63 17.00 3.20 22.45
N GLU A 64 16.98 4.06 23.47
CA GLU A 64 18.19 4.47 24.22
C GLU A 64 18.92 3.32 24.92
N ASP A 65 18.19 2.29 25.34
CA ASP A 65 18.73 1.12 26.03
C ASP A 65 18.91 -0.11 25.13
N GLY A 66 18.55 0.01 23.84
CA GLY A 66 18.63 -1.08 22.86
C GLY A 66 17.67 -2.25 23.11
N ALA A 67 16.64 -2.08 23.95
CA ALA A 67 15.60 -3.08 24.19
C ALA A 67 14.63 -3.22 23.02
N LEU A 68 14.42 -2.16 22.25
CA LEU A 68 13.58 -2.14 21.05
C LEU A 68 14.44 -1.96 19.79
N THR A 69 14.08 -2.69 18.74
CA THR A 69 14.66 -2.53 17.41
C THR A 69 13.54 -2.37 16.39
N ILE A 70 13.57 -1.30 15.57
CA ILE A 70 12.58 -1.05 14.52
C ILE A 70 13.19 -1.16 13.12
N VAL A 71 12.43 -1.76 12.21
CA VAL A 71 12.51 -1.50 10.77
C VAL A 71 11.19 -0.90 10.28
N PHE A 72 11.27 0.13 9.45
CA PHE A 72 10.17 0.99 9.06
C PHE A 72 10.25 1.37 7.58
N ASN A 73 9.15 1.20 6.87
CA ASN A 73 8.91 1.74 5.54
C ASN A 73 7.69 2.64 5.60
N GLY A 74 7.87 3.95 5.55
CA GLY A 74 6.79 4.90 5.66
C GLY A 74 7.24 6.34 5.84
N GLU A 75 6.27 7.18 6.17
CA GLU A 75 6.46 8.55 6.65
C GLU A 75 5.42 8.85 7.74
N ILE A 76 5.86 9.38 8.88
CA ILE A 76 4.98 9.88 9.95
C ILE A 76 4.86 11.40 9.85
N TYR A 77 3.82 11.87 9.18
CA TYR A 77 3.55 13.28 8.88
C TYR A 77 3.41 14.21 10.09
N ASN A 78 3.10 13.68 11.28
CA ASN A 78 3.03 14.45 12.51
C ASN A 78 4.21 14.21 13.47
N PHE A 79 5.33 13.67 12.98
CA PHE A 79 6.47 13.30 13.82
C PHE A 79 7.05 14.46 14.63
N GLN A 80 7.11 15.69 14.08
CA GLN A 80 7.67 16.84 14.80
C GLN A 80 6.87 17.19 16.07
N GLU A 81 5.53 17.14 15.98
CA GLU A 81 4.62 17.33 17.11
C GLU A 81 4.81 16.23 18.17
N LEU A 82 4.87 14.98 17.72
CA LEU A 82 5.03 13.81 18.59
C LEU A 82 6.40 13.82 19.29
N ARG A 83 7.47 14.10 18.55
CA ARG A 83 8.84 14.23 19.07
C ARG A 83 8.92 15.30 20.15
N ALA A 84 8.35 16.49 19.93
CA ALA A 84 8.34 17.54 20.93
C ALA A 84 7.65 17.11 22.23
N ARG A 85 6.53 16.38 22.14
CA ARG A 85 5.82 15.83 23.31
C ARG A 85 6.64 14.78 24.04
N LEU A 86 7.29 13.87 23.31
CA LEU A 86 8.10 12.80 23.90
C LEU A 86 9.35 13.35 24.60
N ILE A 87 10.01 14.35 24.03
CA ILE A 87 11.14 15.03 24.68
C ILE A 87 10.71 15.67 26.01
N GLN A 88 9.53 16.32 26.04
CA GLN A 88 8.98 16.88 27.29
C GLN A 88 8.69 15.81 28.34
N ARG A 89 8.50 14.56 27.93
CA ARG A 89 8.26 13.40 28.80
C ARG A 89 9.54 12.65 29.20
N GLY A 90 10.69 13.07 28.67
CA GLY A 90 12.01 12.60 29.09
C GLY A 90 12.73 11.69 28.08
N HIS A 91 12.13 11.39 26.94
CA HIS A 91 12.76 10.61 25.86
C HIS A 91 13.94 11.35 25.24
N ARG A 92 14.97 10.60 24.84
CA ARG A 92 16.18 11.12 24.21
C ARG A 92 16.32 10.55 22.81
N PHE A 93 16.09 11.42 21.83
CA PHE A 93 16.23 11.07 20.43
C PHE A 93 17.70 11.10 19.99
N ALA A 94 18.14 10.03 19.34
CA ALA A 94 19.42 9.90 18.67
C ALA A 94 19.40 10.45 17.24
N THR A 95 18.22 10.56 16.62
CA THR A 95 18.04 10.96 15.23
C THR A 95 17.03 12.11 15.07
N ALA A 96 16.97 12.67 13.87
CA ALA A 96 15.91 13.57 13.45
C ALA A 96 14.87 12.86 12.56
N SER A 97 15.03 11.55 12.32
CA SER A 97 14.10 10.75 11.52
C SER A 97 12.74 10.64 12.20
N ASP A 98 11.70 10.68 11.39
CA ASP A 98 10.33 10.34 11.76
C ASP A 98 10.19 8.90 12.28
N THR A 99 11.12 7.99 11.94
CA THR A 99 11.10 6.59 12.40
C THR A 99 11.15 6.47 13.92
N GLU A 100 11.99 7.28 14.56
CA GLU A 100 12.30 7.16 15.99
C GLU A 100 11.10 7.48 16.89
N VAL A 101 10.17 8.32 16.43
CA VAL A 101 8.95 8.62 17.22
C VAL A 101 8.10 7.38 17.44
N ILE A 102 8.14 6.41 16.52
CA ILE A 102 7.37 5.17 16.63
C ILE A 102 7.92 4.30 17.76
N VAL A 103 9.25 4.26 17.91
CA VAL A 103 9.92 3.50 18.96
C VAL A 103 9.50 4.02 20.32
N HIS A 104 9.68 5.31 20.57
CA HIS A 104 9.33 5.93 21.85
C HIS A 104 7.82 5.95 22.15
N LEU A 105 6.96 6.11 21.14
CA LEU A 105 5.52 5.98 21.36
C LEU A 105 5.14 4.55 21.75
N TYR A 106 5.74 3.55 21.14
CA TYR A 106 5.49 2.15 21.49
C TYR A 106 5.99 1.83 22.92
N GLU A 107 7.11 2.42 23.35
CA GLU A 107 7.58 2.29 24.74
C GLU A 107 6.55 2.77 25.76
N GLU A 108 5.89 3.90 25.49
CA GLU A 108 4.91 4.48 26.42
C GLU A 108 3.53 3.83 26.34
N HIS A 109 3.09 3.48 25.13
CA HIS A 109 1.69 3.17 24.84
C HIS A 109 1.47 1.78 24.24
N GLY A 110 2.53 1.04 23.93
CA GLY A 110 2.44 -0.22 23.19
C GLY A 110 1.66 -0.05 21.88
N ALA A 111 0.70 -0.94 21.62
CA ALA A 111 -0.11 -0.92 20.41
C ALA A 111 -1.01 0.33 20.27
N GLU A 112 -1.36 0.99 21.37
CA GLU A 112 -2.22 2.20 21.35
C GLU A 112 -1.52 3.39 20.69
N ALA A 113 -0.18 3.36 20.62
CA ALA A 113 0.64 4.32 19.89
C ALA A 113 0.15 4.57 18.46
N LEU A 114 -0.34 3.53 17.78
CA LEU A 114 -0.78 3.59 16.38
C LEU A 114 -1.92 4.58 16.15
N GLY A 115 -2.77 4.82 17.17
CA GLY A 115 -3.86 5.79 17.08
C GLY A 115 -3.39 7.25 16.98
N LEU A 116 -2.16 7.53 17.44
CA LEU A 116 -1.56 8.86 17.45
C LEU A 116 -0.82 9.20 16.14
N LEU A 117 -0.49 8.17 15.34
CA LEU A 117 0.26 8.32 14.11
C LEU A 117 -0.64 8.85 12.98
N LYS A 118 -0.16 9.86 12.27
CA LYS A 118 -0.69 10.32 10.98
C LYS A 118 0.39 10.06 9.94
N GLY A 119 0.20 9.08 9.08
CA GLY A 119 1.25 8.63 8.19
C GLY A 119 0.85 7.43 7.35
N MET A 120 1.64 7.18 6.32
CA MET A 120 1.65 5.94 5.54
C MET A 120 2.82 5.09 6.02
N PHE A 121 2.60 3.85 6.43
CA PHE A 121 3.66 3.06 7.06
C PHE A 121 3.40 1.56 7.11
N ALA A 122 4.50 0.82 7.05
CA ALA A 122 4.62 -0.55 7.49
C ALA A 122 5.86 -0.65 8.39
N CYS A 123 5.74 -1.30 9.55
CA CYS A 123 6.89 -1.47 10.45
C CYS A 123 6.91 -2.83 11.12
N CYS A 124 8.08 -3.18 11.67
CA CYS A 124 8.28 -4.25 12.63
C CYS A 124 9.15 -3.71 13.78
N LEU A 125 8.65 -3.86 15.00
CA LEU A 125 9.36 -3.65 16.25
C LEU A 125 9.69 -5.02 16.86
N HIS A 126 10.95 -5.24 17.21
CA HIS A 126 11.38 -6.38 18.01
C HIS A 126 11.62 -5.91 19.45
N ASP A 127 10.90 -6.50 20.39
CA ASP A 127 11.03 -6.23 21.82
C ASP A 127 11.82 -7.34 22.50
N ARG A 128 13.07 -7.04 22.85
CA ARG A 128 14.00 -8.02 23.45
C ARG A 128 13.63 -8.39 24.87
N ARG A 129 12.80 -7.58 25.56
CA ARG A 129 12.40 -7.83 26.95
C ARG A 129 11.49 -9.05 27.05
N ASP A 130 10.67 -9.27 26.02
CA ASP A 130 9.69 -10.35 26.00
C ASP A 130 9.76 -11.26 24.76
N GLY A 131 10.70 -10.98 23.86
CA GLY A 131 10.98 -11.72 22.63
C GLY A 131 9.91 -11.58 21.56
N SER A 132 9.05 -10.55 21.63
CA SER A 132 7.95 -10.36 20.70
C SER A 132 8.35 -9.56 19.47
N LEU A 133 7.69 -9.87 18.35
CA LEU A 133 7.64 -9.03 17.16
C LEU A 133 6.29 -8.35 17.09
N PHE A 134 6.28 -7.03 16.93
CA PHE A 134 5.09 -6.22 16.73
C PHE A 134 5.17 -5.55 15.36
N LEU A 135 4.27 -5.95 14.46
CA LEU A 135 4.16 -5.41 13.11
C LEU A 135 2.91 -4.54 13.02
N ALA A 136 2.98 -3.46 12.26
CA ALA A 136 1.82 -2.61 12.01
C ALA A 136 1.80 -2.10 10.57
N ARG A 137 0.60 -1.92 10.04
CA ARG A 137 0.34 -1.34 8.71
C ARG A 137 -0.61 -0.16 8.85
N ASP A 138 -0.39 0.90 8.08
CA ASP A 138 -1.16 2.15 8.14
C ASP A 138 -2.66 1.96 7.88
N ARG A 139 -3.42 3.01 8.16
CA ARG A 139 -4.89 3.03 8.20
C ARG A 139 -5.55 2.52 6.93
N PHE A 140 -4.96 2.81 5.77
CA PHE A 140 -5.52 2.45 4.46
C PHE A 140 -4.67 1.40 3.73
N GLY A 141 -3.56 0.97 4.32
CA GLY A 141 -2.67 -0.03 3.74
C GLY A 141 -1.83 0.51 2.59
N GLU A 142 -1.48 1.81 2.62
CA GLU A 142 -0.66 2.47 1.60
C GLU A 142 0.71 1.77 1.44
N LYS A 143 1.34 1.37 2.55
CA LYS A 143 2.56 0.58 2.50
C LYS A 143 2.24 -0.92 2.56
N PRO A 144 2.79 -1.73 1.64
CA PRO A 144 2.55 -3.17 1.67
C PRO A 144 3.32 -3.84 2.81
N LEU A 145 2.69 -4.84 3.43
CA LEU A 145 3.31 -5.70 4.44
C LEU A 145 2.72 -7.11 4.35
N TYR A 146 3.57 -8.07 4.03
CA TYR A 146 3.24 -9.47 3.89
C TYR A 146 3.93 -10.27 4.98
N TYR A 147 3.32 -11.38 5.40
CA TYR A 147 3.91 -12.28 6.37
C TYR A 147 3.63 -13.75 6.04
N TRP A 148 4.49 -14.60 6.56
CA TRP A 148 4.37 -16.06 6.56
C TRP A 148 4.49 -16.54 8.01
N HIS A 149 3.57 -17.41 8.41
CA HIS A 149 3.59 -18.07 9.72
C HIS A 149 3.62 -19.58 9.49
N GLY A 150 4.78 -20.18 9.73
CA GLY A 150 5.06 -21.56 9.44
C GLY A 150 5.20 -22.45 10.67
N PRO A 151 5.57 -23.73 10.45
CA PRO A 151 5.84 -24.66 11.52
C PRO A 151 7.11 -24.28 12.31
N ALA A 152 7.32 -24.96 13.45
CA ALA A 152 8.54 -24.87 14.26
C ALA A 152 8.94 -23.43 14.67
N GLU A 153 7.95 -22.60 15.01
CA GLU A 153 8.14 -21.19 15.38
C GLU A 153 8.77 -20.34 14.26
N GLY A 154 8.59 -20.74 13.00
CA GLY A 154 8.97 -19.95 11.84
C GLY A 154 8.00 -18.80 11.59
N PHE A 155 8.52 -17.58 11.58
CA PHE A 155 7.77 -16.39 11.18
C PHE A 155 8.65 -15.52 10.30
N ALA A 156 8.08 -14.97 9.22
CA ALA A 156 8.79 -14.03 8.35
C ALA A 156 7.85 -12.93 7.85
N PHE A 157 8.41 -11.77 7.56
CA PHE A 157 7.67 -10.66 6.94
C PHE A 157 8.50 -9.96 5.87
N SER A 158 7.83 -9.30 4.93
CA SER A 158 8.48 -8.40 3.98
C SER A 158 7.50 -7.38 3.39
N SER A 159 8.04 -6.27 2.87
CA SER A 159 7.29 -5.33 2.04
C SER A 159 6.79 -5.94 0.72
N GLU A 160 7.44 -6.99 0.20
CA GLU A 160 7.06 -7.61 -1.07
C GLU A 160 7.12 -9.14 -0.98
N VAL A 161 6.16 -9.81 -1.62
CA VAL A 161 6.07 -11.28 -1.64
C VAL A 161 7.34 -11.92 -2.21
N ARG A 162 7.91 -11.35 -3.28
CA ARG A 162 9.15 -11.88 -3.87
C ARG A 162 10.33 -11.95 -2.90
N SER A 163 10.41 -10.99 -1.99
CA SER A 163 11.43 -10.96 -0.95
C SER A 163 11.17 -12.05 0.10
N LEU A 164 9.91 -12.35 0.45
CA LEU A 164 9.58 -13.53 1.26
C LEU A 164 9.97 -14.84 0.58
N LEU A 165 9.84 -14.93 -0.75
CA LEU A 165 10.13 -16.15 -1.52
C LEU A 165 11.63 -16.48 -1.64
N GLU A 166 12.52 -15.60 -1.19
CA GLU A 166 13.95 -15.88 -1.02
C GLU A 166 14.22 -16.79 0.21
N LEU A 167 13.25 -16.89 1.13
CA LEU A 167 13.33 -17.78 2.27
C LEU A 167 12.87 -19.18 1.84
N PRO A 168 13.71 -20.23 1.94
CA PRO A 168 13.37 -21.59 1.48
C PRO A 168 12.21 -22.21 2.28
N LEU A 169 11.91 -21.67 3.47
CA LEU A 169 10.81 -22.12 4.31
C LEU A 169 9.42 -21.73 3.74
N VAL A 170 9.34 -20.76 2.83
CA VAL A 170 8.06 -20.23 2.33
C VAL A 170 7.60 -21.05 1.10
N PRO A 171 6.50 -21.82 1.20
CA PRO A 171 6.03 -22.64 0.08
C PRO A 171 5.45 -21.78 -1.06
N ARG A 172 5.71 -22.19 -2.30
CA ARG A 172 5.17 -21.55 -3.51
C ARG A 172 3.89 -22.23 -3.98
N ARG A 173 2.87 -22.27 -3.11
CA ARG A 173 1.58 -22.93 -3.38
C ARG A 173 0.52 -21.93 -3.78
N LEU A 174 -0.08 -22.11 -4.94
CA LEU A 174 -1.19 -21.28 -5.41
C LEU A 174 -2.39 -21.40 -4.47
N ASP A 175 -2.94 -20.26 -4.07
CA ASP A 175 -4.22 -20.18 -3.38
C ASP A 175 -5.37 -20.13 -4.41
N ARG A 176 -6.18 -21.20 -4.46
CA ARG A 176 -7.30 -21.32 -5.39
C ARG A 176 -8.45 -20.38 -5.05
N GLU A 177 -8.64 -20.05 -3.77
CA GLU A 177 -9.65 -19.08 -3.35
C GLU A 177 -9.24 -17.67 -3.79
N ALA A 178 -7.97 -17.31 -3.55
CA ALA A 178 -7.43 -16.03 -4.03
C ALA A 178 -7.50 -15.90 -5.56
N LEU A 179 -7.20 -16.97 -6.29
CA LEU A 179 -7.37 -17.01 -7.74
C LEU A 179 -8.82 -16.76 -8.15
N GLY A 180 -9.78 -17.36 -7.45
CA GLY A 180 -11.21 -17.11 -7.67
C GLY A 180 -11.59 -15.64 -7.50
N TYR A 181 -11.10 -14.99 -6.43
CA TYR A 181 -11.28 -13.55 -6.24
C TYR A 181 -10.67 -12.73 -7.37
N TYR A 182 -9.44 -13.04 -7.79
CA TYR A 182 -8.78 -12.30 -8.87
C TYR A 182 -9.51 -12.44 -10.20
N LEU A 183 -9.91 -13.66 -10.58
CA LEU A 183 -10.67 -13.88 -11.81
C LEU A 183 -12.03 -13.18 -11.78
N ARG A 184 -12.66 -13.07 -10.60
CA ARG A 184 -13.95 -12.40 -10.46
C ARG A 184 -13.81 -10.88 -10.40
N LEU A 185 -12.91 -10.36 -9.58
CA LEU A 185 -12.85 -8.96 -9.16
C LEU A 185 -11.68 -8.17 -9.75
N GLY A 186 -10.74 -8.83 -10.43
CA GLY A 186 -9.47 -8.22 -10.85
C GLY A 186 -8.50 -7.95 -9.70
N MET A 187 -8.81 -8.37 -8.47
CA MET A 187 -7.97 -8.16 -7.30
C MET A 187 -8.10 -9.31 -6.28
N VAL A 188 -7.07 -9.47 -5.44
CA VAL A 188 -7.10 -10.38 -4.28
C VAL A 188 -7.32 -9.55 -3.01
N PRO A 189 -8.41 -9.76 -2.25
CA PRO A 189 -8.65 -9.00 -1.02
C PRO A 189 -7.71 -9.47 0.10
N ALA A 190 -7.24 -8.53 0.92
CA ALA A 190 -6.56 -8.88 2.18
C ALA A 190 -7.51 -9.69 3.09
N PRO A 191 -7.00 -10.64 3.89
CA PRO A 191 -5.58 -10.97 4.10
C PRO A 191 -5.01 -11.97 3.08
N LEU A 192 -5.77 -12.39 2.06
CA LEU A 192 -5.32 -13.37 1.07
C LEU A 192 -4.19 -12.80 0.20
N THR A 193 -3.35 -13.70 -0.32
CA THR A 193 -2.47 -13.44 -1.45
C THR A 193 -2.60 -14.60 -2.45
N MET A 194 -1.95 -14.53 -3.61
CA MET A 194 -1.91 -15.66 -4.53
C MET A 194 -1.16 -16.88 -3.98
N LEU A 195 -0.42 -16.71 -2.88
CA LEU A 195 0.28 -17.78 -2.21
C LEU A 195 -0.50 -18.18 -0.96
N ARG A 196 -0.87 -19.45 -0.87
CA ARG A 196 -1.73 -20.00 0.19
C ARG A 196 -1.20 -19.72 1.61
N ASP A 197 0.12 -19.73 1.74
CA ASP A 197 0.82 -19.63 3.02
C ASP A 197 1.32 -18.20 3.34
N VAL A 198 1.16 -17.27 2.39
CA VAL A 198 1.54 -15.87 2.58
C VAL A 198 0.29 -15.04 2.72
N ARG A 199 0.24 -14.25 3.79
CA ARG A 199 -0.87 -13.35 4.10
C ARG A 199 -0.41 -11.91 3.98
N MET A 200 -1.32 -11.04 3.57
CA MET A 200 -1.13 -9.59 3.63
C MET A 200 -1.71 -9.10 4.95
N LEU A 201 -0.94 -8.34 5.74
CA LEU A 201 -1.48 -7.70 6.94
C LEU A 201 -2.58 -6.71 6.52
N PRO A 202 -3.83 -6.83 7.00
CA PRO A 202 -4.89 -5.92 6.58
C PRO A 202 -4.59 -4.46 6.92
N ALA A 203 -5.18 -3.53 6.16
CA ALA A 203 -5.10 -2.10 6.43
C ALA A 203 -5.61 -1.77 7.85
N GLY A 204 -4.96 -0.86 8.57
CA GLY A 204 -5.37 -0.45 9.90
C GLY A 204 -5.23 -1.54 10.97
N HIS A 205 -4.38 -2.56 10.74
CA HIS A 205 -4.14 -3.65 11.69
C HIS A 205 -2.70 -3.68 12.20
N TRP A 206 -2.55 -4.30 13.37
CA TRP A 206 -1.27 -4.76 13.90
C TRP A 206 -1.27 -6.29 14.04
N LEU A 207 -0.07 -6.85 14.06
CA LEU A 207 0.21 -8.26 14.29
C LEU A 207 1.26 -8.36 15.39
N ARG A 208 1.02 -9.21 16.39
CA ARG A 208 2.02 -9.58 17.39
C ARG A 208 2.35 -11.05 17.29
N TYR A 209 3.63 -11.36 17.15
CA TYR A 209 4.16 -12.71 17.17
C TYR A 209 5.03 -12.91 18.41
N ARG A 210 4.75 -13.95 19.21
CA ARG A 210 5.52 -14.30 20.41
C ARG A 210 5.41 -15.78 20.69
N ALA A 211 6.55 -16.47 20.83
CA ALA A 211 6.63 -17.89 21.20
C ALA A 211 5.68 -18.78 20.36
N GLY A 212 5.72 -18.64 19.03
CA GLY A 212 4.88 -19.40 18.09
C GLY A 212 3.42 -18.96 18.00
N GLN A 213 2.96 -18.04 18.85
CA GLN A 213 1.60 -17.51 18.82
C GLN A 213 1.53 -16.21 18.03
N LEU A 214 0.55 -16.13 17.14
CA LEU A 214 0.29 -14.97 16.31
C LEU A 214 -1.06 -14.37 16.67
N THR A 215 -1.10 -13.06 16.91
CA THR A 215 -2.34 -12.31 17.18
C THR A 215 -2.45 -11.16 16.21
N VAL A 216 -3.58 -11.04 15.52
CA VAL A 216 -3.89 -9.91 14.64
C VAL A 216 -5.09 -9.17 15.19
N ALA A 217 -5.02 -7.83 15.21
CA ALA A 217 -6.17 -7.00 15.58
C ALA A 217 -6.16 -5.64 14.87
N PRO A 218 -7.34 -5.06 14.61
CA PRO A 218 -7.45 -3.70 14.10
C PRO A 218 -7.06 -2.68 15.18
N TYR A 219 -6.44 -1.58 14.75
CA TYR A 219 -6.37 -0.33 15.52
C TYR A 219 -7.12 0.81 14.82
N TYR A 220 -7.46 0.65 13.54
CA TYR A 220 -8.24 1.60 12.77
C TYR A 220 -9.26 0.88 11.90
N GLN A 221 -10.48 1.42 11.86
CA GLN A 221 -11.51 1.04 10.90
C GLN A 221 -12.20 2.32 10.41
N PRO A 222 -12.43 2.46 9.11
CA PRO A 222 -13.19 3.58 8.60
C PRO A 222 -14.62 3.50 9.15
N THR A 223 -15.08 4.58 9.78
CA THR A 223 -16.46 4.69 10.25
C THR A 223 -17.09 5.90 9.59
N LEU A 224 -18.23 5.69 8.93
CA LEU A 224 -19.01 6.78 8.37
C LEU A 224 -19.80 7.43 9.51
N ARG A 225 -19.33 8.60 9.96
CA ARG A 225 -20.02 9.43 10.95
C ARG A 225 -20.48 10.70 10.25
N VAL A 226 -21.79 10.85 10.08
CA VAL A 226 -22.38 12.08 9.55
C VAL A 226 -22.27 13.15 10.63
N ASP A 227 -21.59 14.24 10.32
CA ASP A 227 -21.50 15.40 11.19
C ASP A 227 -22.58 16.42 10.78
N PRO A 228 -23.60 16.69 11.62
CA PRO A 228 -24.61 17.70 11.33
C PRO A 228 -24.04 19.11 11.12
N ALA A 229 -22.85 19.40 11.68
CA ALA A 229 -22.19 20.68 11.48
C ALA A 229 -21.67 20.88 10.04
N LEU A 230 -21.58 19.79 9.26
CA LEU A 230 -21.16 19.80 7.86
C LEU A 230 -22.35 19.60 6.89
N ALA A 231 -23.59 19.88 7.34
CA ALA A 231 -24.78 19.75 6.51
C ALA A 231 -24.85 20.80 5.39
N GLU A 232 -24.37 22.02 5.66
CA GLU A 232 -24.34 23.11 4.68
C GLU A 232 -23.19 22.92 3.68
N PRO A 233 -23.45 22.91 2.36
CA PRO A 233 -22.44 22.62 1.35
C PRO A 233 -21.20 23.53 1.40
N GLU A 234 -21.39 24.82 1.68
CA GLU A 234 -20.29 25.79 1.75
C GLU A 234 -19.38 25.50 2.95
N VAL A 235 -19.97 25.18 4.11
CA VAL A 235 -19.22 24.81 5.32
C VAL A 235 -18.46 23.50 5.10
N ALA A 236 -19.09 22.52 4.46
CA ALA A 236 -18.46 21.26 4.09
C ALA A 236 -17.28 21.49 3.13
N ALA A 237 -17.45 22.34 2.11
CA ALA A 237 -16.40 22.66 1.14
C ALA A 237 -15.20 23.35 1.81
N GLU A 238 -15.43 24.30 2.71
CA GLU A 238 -14.38 24.95 3.49
C GLU A 238 -13.63 23.96 4.39
N ALA A 239 -14.36 23.06 5.07
CA ALA A 239 -13.77 22.03 5.90
C ALA A 239 -12.91 21.04 5.10
N VAL A 240 -13.38 20.63 3.92
CA VAL A 240 -12.60 19.79 2.99
C VAL A 240 -11.34 20.52 2.54
N HIS A 241 -11.47 21.75 2.05
CA HIS A 241 -10.32 22.56 1.61
C HIS A 241 -9.27 22.71 2.72
N ALA A 242 -9.68 23.07 3.93
CA ALA A 242 -8.77 23.20 5.08
C ALA A 242 -8.11 21.87 5.45
N THR A 243 -8.84 20.76 5.40
CA THR A 243 -8.33 19.42 5.74
C THR A 243 -7.32 18.93 4.71
N VAL A 244 -7.62 19.07 3.42
CA VAL A 244 -6.72 18.67 2.33
C VAL A 244 -5.48 19.57 2.31
N LEU A 245 -5.61 20.89 2.51
CA LEU A 245 -4.46 21.79 2.62
C LEU A 245 -3.56 21.41 3.81
N ALA A 246 -4.15 21.08 4.96
CA ALA A 246 -3.41 20.64 6.13
C ALA A 246 -2.73 19.27 5.91
N ALA A 247 -3.32 18.38 5.11
CA ALA A 247 -2.66 17.17 4.66
C ALA A 247 -1.45 17.53 3.81
N VAL A 248 -1.67 18.20 2.67
CA VAL A 248 -0.63 18.55 1.68
C VAL A 248 0.57 19.23 2.33
N ARG A 249 0.34 20.16 3.27
CA ARG A 249 1.42 20.80 4.04
C ARG A 249 2.29 19.81 4.80
N ARG A 250 1.68 18.81 5.45
CA ARG A 250 2.46 17.79 6.18
C ARG A 250 3.21 16.85 5.22
N GLN A 251 2.59 16.47 4.10
CA GLN A 251 3.24 15.61 3.09
C GLN A 251 4.29 16.36 2.24
N SER A 252 4.36 17.69 2.33
CA SER A 252 5.41 18.48 1.67
C SER A 252 6.72 18.57 2.46
N ILE A 253 6.77 18.04 3.70
CA ILE A 253 7.98 18.04 4.52
C ILE A 253 8.95 16.97 3.98
N SER A 254 10.07 17.39 3.41
CA SER A 254 11.07 16.51 2.79
C SER A 254 12.45 17.20 2.76
N ASP A 255 13.53 16.45 3.04
CA ASP A 255 14.91 16.94 2.89
C ASP A 255 15.46 16.74 1.45
N VAL A 256 14.66 16.13 0.58
CA VAL A 256 14.97 15.88 -0.84
C VAL A 256 13.97 16.58 -1.77
N PRO A 257 14.31 16.80 -3.06
CA PRO A 257 13.40 17.42 -4.02
C PRO A 257 12.06 16.65 -4.14
N LEU A 258 10.98 17.42 -4.07
CA LEU A 258 9.59 16.96 -4.16
C LEU A 258 8.90 17.55 -5.40
N GLY A 259 8.08 16.73 -6.05
CA GLY A 259 7.20 17.13 -7.13
C GLY A 259 5.77 16.61 -6.94
N ALA A 260 4.98 16.66 -8.01
CA ALA A 260 3.64 16.10 -8.02
C ALA A 260 3.26 15.55 -9.40
N PHE A 261 2.44 14.51 -9.43
CA PHE A 261 1.77 14.08 -10.65
C PHE A 261 0.60 15.02 -10.94
N LEU A 262 0.48 15.43 -12.20
CA LEU A 262 -0.59 16.30 -12.67
C LEU A 262 -1.28 15.66 -13.86
N SER A 263 -2.46 15.08 -13.63
CA SER A 263 -3.37 14.66 -14.68
C SER A 263 -4.31 15.81 -15.08
N GLY A 264 -5.17 15.57 -16.07
CA GLY A 264 -6.27 16.49 -16.38
C GLY A 264 -7.41 16.45 -15.35
N GLY A 265 -7.37 15.52 -14.39
CA GLY A 265 -8.38 15.32 -13.37
C GLY A 265 -8.38 16.37 -12.25
N ILE A 266 -9.53 16.47 -11.58
CA ILE A 266 -9.76 17.42 -10.48
C ILE A 266 -8.90 17.10 -9.25
N ASP A 267 -8.64 15.83 -8.98
CA ASP A 267 -7.93 15.38 -7.78
C ASP A 267 -6.47 15.83 -7.80
N SER A 268 -5.72 15.45 -8.84
CA SER A 268 -4.32 15.89 -8.98
C SER A 268 -4.20 17.40 -9.13
N SER A 269 -5.14 18.05 -9.84
CA SER A 269 -5.15 19.51 -9.99
C SER A 269 -5.31 20.21 -8.63
N THR A 270 -6.18 19.67 -7.77
CA THR A 270 -6.40 20.17 -6.40
C THR A 270 -5.14 19.99 -5.55
N VAL A 271 -4.51 18.82 -5.60
CA VAL A 271 -3.24 18.56 -4.87
C VAL A 271 -2.15 19.54 -5.32
N VAL A 272 -1.96 19.74 -6.62
CA VAL A 272 -0.95 20.67 -7.14
C VAL A 272 -1.25 22.13 -6.76
N ALA A 273 -2.51 22.55 -6.84
CA ALA A 273 -2.93 23.90 -6.45
C ALA A 273 -2.64 24.16 -4.96
N LEU A 274 -2.96 23.21 -4.09
CA LEU A 274 -2.69 23.31 -2.65
C LEU A 274 -1.21 23.18 -2.32
N LEU A 275 -0.47 22.35 -3.06
CA LEU A 275 0.98 22.22 -2.90
C LEU A 275 1.70 23.54 -3.25
N ARG A 276 1.22 24.23 -4.29
CA ARG A 276 1.74 25.56 -4.69
C ARG A 276 1.52 26.62 -3.61
N GLN A 277 0.45 26.50 -2.81
CA GLN A 277 0.19 27.34 -1.64
C GLN A 277 1.03 26.93 -0.42
N ALA A 278 1.36 25.65 -0.29
CA ALA A 278 2.07 25.10 0.85
C ALA A 278 3.59 25.31 0.78
N VAL A 279 4.18 25.29 -0.43
CA VAL A 279 5.64 25.28 -0.64
C VAL A 279 6.08 26.53 -1.41
N PRO A 280 7.18 27.20 -0.99
CA PRO A 280 7.75 28.31 -1.74
C PRO A 280 8.41 27.84 -3.06
N GLY A 281 8.38 28.69 -4.08
CA GLY A 281 9.01 28.41 -5.38
C GLY A 281 8.10 27.70 -6.39
N ARG A 282 8.68 27.26 -7.52
CA ARG A 282 7.95 26.54 -8.57
C ARG A 282 7.93 25.05 -8.27
N VAL A 283 6.74 24.49 -8.14
CA VAL A 283 6.52 23.05 -7.97
C VAL A 283 6.81 22.35 -9.30
N LYS A 284 7.58 21.26 -9.27
CA LYS A 284 7.77 20.38 -10.42
C LYS A 284 6.54 19.50 -10.58
N THR A 285 5.96 19.50 -11.78
CA THR A 285 4.77 18.69 -12.10
C THR A 285 5.05 17.80 -13.30
N PHE A 286 4.52 16.58 -13.26
CA PHE A 286 4.79 15.56 -14.27
C PHE A 286 3.48 14.98 -14.79
N THR A 287 3.37 14.86 -16.11
CA THR A 287 2.25 14.17 -16.78
C THR A 287 2.78 13.22 -17.85
N VAL A 288 2.00 12.18 -18.14
CA VAL A 288 2.18 11.36 -19.33
C VAL A 288 1.39 11.98 -20.48
N ARG A 289 1.96 11.94 -21.68
CA ARG A 289 1.33 12.28 -22.94
C ARG A 289 1.26 11.03 -23.81
N PHE A 290 0.05 10.64 -24.19
CA PHE A 290 -0.18 9.52 -25.10
C PHE A 290 -0.30 9.99 -26.55
N GLU A 291 0.10 9.16 -27.50
CA GLU A 291 -0.06 9.48 -28.94
C GLU A 291 -1.54 9.44 -29.37
N GLU A 292 -2.33 8.60 -28.72
CA GLU A 292 -3.77 8.47 -29.00
C GLU A 292 -4.56 9.55 -28.26
N ALA A 293 -5.13 10.49 -29.02
CA ALA A 293 -5.82 11.67 -28.48
C ALA A 293 -6.99 11.37 -27.53
N GLY A 294 -7.60 10.18 -27.63
CA GLY A 294 -8.70 9.77 -26.75
C GLY A 294 -8.27 9.47 -25.30
N TYR A 295 -6.98 9.23 -25.06
CA TYR A 295 -6.40 8.95 -23.75
C TYR A 295 -5.43 10.05 -23.29
N ASP A 296 -5.21 11.09 -24.11
CA ASP A 296 -4.25 12.15 -23.84
C ASP A 296 -4.89 13.31 -23.07
N GLU A 297 -4.61 13.38 -21.77
CA GLU A 297 -5.03 14.49 -20.89
C GLU A 297 -4.00 15.62 -20.80
N SER A 298 -2.86 15.51 -21.50
CA SER A 298 -1.72 16.44 -21.35
C SER A 298 -2.08 17.89 -21.66
N ALA A 299 -3.00 18.13 -22.59
CA ALA A 299 -3.46 19.49 -22.92
C ALA A 299 -4.18 20.17 -21.73
N ILE A 300 -4.96 19.40 -20.96
CA ILE A 300 -5.64 19.90 -19.76
C ILE A 300 -4.59 20.13 -18.65
N ALA A 301 -3.71 19.15 -18.43
CA ALA A 301 -2.62 19.26 -17.46
C ALA A 301 -1.73 20.49 -17.72
N ARG A 302 -1.38 20.77 -18.99
CA ARG A 302 -0.63 21.95 -19.42
C ARG A 302 -1.35 23.26 -19.10
N THR A 303 -2.67 23.28 -19.29
CA THR A 303 -3.50 24.45 -18.96
C THR A 303 -3.44 24.74 -17.45
N VAL A 304 -3.65 23.71 -16.63
CA VAL A 304 -3.57 23.80 -15.16
C VAL A 304 -2.16 24.22 -14.72
N ALA A 305 -1.12 23.60 -15.27
CA ALA A 305 0.27 23.93 -14.98
C ALA A 305 0.62 25.40 -15.29
N THR A 306 0.12 25.90 -16.43
CA THR A 306 0.32 27.30 -16.84
C THR A 306 -0.37 28.25 -15.86
N GLN A 307 -1.61 27.96 -15.47
CA GLN A 307 -2.37 28.76 -14.50
C GLN A 307 -1.72 28.78 -13.13
N LEU A 308 -1.14 27.65 -12.68
CA LEU A 308 -0.49 27.52 -11.38
C LEU A 308 1.01 27.93 -11.40
N GLY A 309 1.57 28.23 -12.58
CA GLY A 309 2.96 28.62 -12.75
C GLY A 309 3.98 27.53 -12.39
N THR A 310 3.63 26.25 -12.59
CA THR A 310 4.50 25.11 -12.23
C THR A 310 5.67 24.95 -13.21
N GLU A 311 6.70 24.21 -12.80
CA GLU A 311 7.71 23.68 -13.72
C GLU A 311 7.17 22.35 -14.27
N HIS A 312 6.56 22.39 -15.46
CA HIS A 312 5.79 21.26 -16.01
C HIS A 312 6.61 20.43 -16.98
N HIS A 313 6.63 19.13 -16.75
CA HIS A 313 7.33 18.13 -17.56
C HIS A 313 6.30 17.17 -18.16
N GLU A 314 6.32 17.06 -19.49
CA GLU A 314 5.47 16.12 -20.23
C GLU A 314 6.33 14.99 -20.78
N LEU A 315 6.01 13.76 -20.37
CA LEU A 315 6.64 12.56 -20.90
C LEU A 315 5.79 11.99 -22.02
N VAL A 316 6.31 12.05 -23.25
CA VAL A 316 5.72 11.32 -24.37
C VAL A 316 6.03 9.84 -24.18
N VAL A 317 5.00 9.01 -24.03
CA VAL A 317 5.15 7.56 -23.99
C VAL A 317 4.88 7.03 -25.39
N PRO A 318 5.93 6.70 -26.18
CA PRO A 318 5.73 6.16 -27.51
C PRO A 318 5.10 4.78 -27.40
N ASN A 319 4.10 4.50 -28.23
CA ASN A 319 3.44 3.18 -28.28
C ASN A 319 4.42 2.03 -28.58
N LEU A 320 5.59 2.33 -29.16
CA LEU A 320 6.62 1.37 -29.60
C LEU A 320 7.80 1.23 -28.63
N GLY A 321 7.87 2.02 -27.54
CA GLY A 321 8.99 1.99 -26.58
C GLY A 321 8.84 0.97 -25.45
N PHE A 322 7.68 0.30 -25.37
CA PHE A 322 7.40 -0.71 -24.36
C PHE A 322 7.96 -2.07 -24.80
N GLY A 323 9.07 -2.48 -24.19
CA GLY A 323 9.73 -3.76 -24.46
C GLY A 323 9.27 -4.88 -23.52
N ALA A 324 9.57 -6.13 -23.92
CA ALA A 324 9.33 -7.30 -23.07
C ALA A 324 10.06 -7.22 -21.71
N GLU A 325 11.22 -6.56 -21.66
CA GLU A 325 11.96 -6.36 -20.41
C GLU A 325 11.19 -5.47 -19.42
N ASP A 326 10.64 -4.34 -19.86
CA ASP A 326 9.83 -3.47 -19.00
C ASP A 326 8.55 -4.19 -18.54
N PHE A 327 7.92 -4.99 -19.41
CA PHE A 327 6.79 -5.84 -19.02
C PHE A 327 7.16 -6.79 -17.87
N TRP A 328 8.23 -7.58 -18.01
CA TRP A 328 8.64 -8.51 -16.96
C TRP A 328 9.07 -7.79 -15.69
N ARG A 329 9.72 -6.62 -15.81
CA ARG A 329 10.09 -5.80 -14.66
C ARG A 329 8.89 -5.27 -13.90
N ILE A 330 7.83 -4.87 -14.59
CA ILE A 330 6.55 -4.49 -13.96
C ILE A 330 5.96 -5.70 -13.23
N VAL A 331 5.87 -6.86 -13.89
CA VAL A 331 5.35 -8.09 -13.28
C VAL A 331 6.13 -8.44 -12.01
N GLU A 332 7.46 -8.37 -12.05
CA GLU A 332 8.34 -8.62 -10.91
C GLU A 332 8.18 -7.60 -9.77
N GLN A 333 7.97 -6.32 -10.09
CA GLN A 333 7.86 -5.25 -9.08
C GLN A 333 6.49 -5.21 -8.43
N VAL A 334 5.43 -5.47 -9.19
CA VAL A 334 4.08 -5.63 -8.66
C VAL A 334 4.01 -6.89 -7.79
N GLY A 335 4.66 -7.98 -8.23
CA GLY A 335 4.90 -9.19 -7.43
C GLY A 335 3.67 -10.08 -7.19
N LEU A 336 2.47 -9.60 -7.49
CA LEU A 336 1.21 -10.34 -7.50
C LEU A 336 0.42 -10.01 -8.77
N PRO A 337 -0.51 -10.86 -9.22
CA PRO A 337 -1.39 -10.54 -10.34
C PRO A 337 -2.14 -9.22 -10.10
N PHE A 338 -2.01 -8.30 -11.05
CA PHE A 338 -2.60 -6.97 -11.01
C PHE A 338 -3.32 -6.71 -12.31
N TYR A 339 -4.63 -6.48 -12.22
CA TYR A 339 -5.52 -6.38 -13.36
C TYR A 339 -5.45 -5.01 -14.06
N ASP A 340 -5.09 -3.96 -13.33
CA ASP A 340 -5.15 -2.60 -13.85
C ASP A 340 -3.97 -2.28 -14.78
N THR A 341 -4.32 -1.88 -16.00
CA THR A 341 -3.37 -1.48 -17.05
C THR A 341 -2.59 -0.21 -16.69
N SER A 342 -3.03 0.56 -15.69
CA SER A 342 -2.34 1.76 -15.19
C SER A 342 -0.93 1.49 -14.65
N ALA A 343 -0.58 0.23 -14.35
CA ALA A 343 0.77 -0.15 -13.94
C ALA A 343 1.84 0.23 -14.97
N ILE A 344 1.52 0.14 -16.27
CA ILE A 344 2.46 0.46 -17.36
C ILE A 344 2.80 1.95 -17.39
N PRO A 345 1.83 2.88 -17.55
CA PRO A 345 2.15 4.30 -17.55
C PRO A 345 2.71 4.77 -16.20
N THR A 346 2.27 4.19 -15.08
CA THR A 346 2.83 4.51 -13.75
C THR A 346 4.30 4.12 -13.63
N TYR A 347 4.70 2.94 -14.12
CA TYR A 347 6.09 2.52 -14.14
C TYR A 347 6.96 3.45 -15.00
N VAL A 348 6.50 3.76 -16.21
CA VAL A 348 7.23 4.64 -17.14
C VAL A 348 7.34 6.05 -16.59
N LEU A 349 6.25 6.60 -16.04
CA LEU A 349 6.23 7.89 -15.38
C LEU A 349 7.18 7.91 -14.18
N SER A 350 7.14 6.90 -13.31
CA SER A 350 8.01 6.81 -12.13
C SER A 350 9.49 6.74 -12.50
N LYS A 351 9.83 5.99 -13.55
CA LYS A 351 11.20 5.88 -14.09
C LYS A 351 11.72 7.23 -14.58
N TYR A 352 10.86 8.04 -15.21
CA TYR A 352 11.18 9.40 -15.65
C TYR A 352 11.29 10.37 -14.47
N VAL A 353 10.27 10.40 -13.60
CA VAL A 353 10.17 11.31 -12.44
C VAL A 353 11.37 11.16 -11.51
N ARG A 354 11.88 9.93 -11.32
CA ARG A 354 13.05 9.66 -10.46
C ARG A 354 14.32 10.41 -10.89
N GLN A 355 14.40 10.83 -12.16
CA GLN A 355 15.51 11.63 -12.70
C GLN A 355 15.44 13.09 -12.24
N HIS A 356 14.28 13.55 -11.77
CA HIS A 356 14.03 14.95 -11.42
C HIS A 356 13.75 15.18 -9.93
N VAL A 357 13.05 14.24 -9.28
CA VAL A 357 12.64 14.32 -7.87
C VAL A 357 12.70 12.93 -7.23
N THR A 358 12.80 12.89 -5.90
CA THR A 358 12.78 11.64 -5.12
C THR A 358 11.38 11.33 -4.59
N VAL A 359 10.59 12.38 -4.33
CA VAL A 359 9.22 12.30 -3.80
C VAL A 359 8.27 12.95 -4.79
N ALA A 360 7.09 12.34 -5.00
CA ALA A 360 6.01 12.92 -5.78
C ALA A 360 4.68 12.71 -5.05
N LEU A 361 3.86 13.76 -4.96
CA LEU A 361 2.46 13.65 -4.50
C LEU A 361 1.55 13.25 -5.67
N SER A 362 0.58 12.38 -5.42
CA SER A 362 -0.50 12.02 -6.34
C SER A 362 -1.86 12.45 -5.80
N GLY A 363 -2.88 12.41 -6.67
CA GLY A 363 -4.28 12.64 -6.30
C GLY A 363 -5.05 11.35 -5.97
N ASP A 364 -4.36 10.22 -5.80
CA ASP A 364 -5.01 8.93 -5.57
C ASP A 364 -5.82 8.94 -4.26
N GLY A 365 -6.96 8.25 -4.26
CA GLY A 365 -7.91 8.26 -3.13
C GLY A 365 -9.05 9.28 -3.28
N GLY A 366 -8.95 10.24 -4.21
CA GLY A 366 -10.00 11.24 -4.44
C GLY A 366 -11.33 10.60 -4.86
N ASP A 367 -11.31 9.78 -5.91
CA ASP A 367 -12.48 9.05 -6.40
C ASP A 367 -13.12 8.14 -5.32
N GLU A 368 -12.31 7.46 -4.50
CA GLU A 368 -12.79 6.59 -3.41
C GLU A 368 -13.46 7.38 -2.29
N MET A 369 -12.91 8.54 -1.91
CA MET A 369 -13.45 9.37 -0.85
C MET A 369 -14.69 10.16 -1.27
N PHE A 370 -14.74 10.63 -2.53
CA PHE A 370 -15.80 11.51 -3.03
C PHE A 370 -16.81 10.84 -3.98
N GLY A 371 -16.64 9.55 -4.25
CA GLY A 371 -17.57 8.80 -5.10
C GLY A 371 -17.46 9.13 -6.59
N GLY A 372 -16.24 9.41 -7.07
CA GLY A 372 -16.01 9.93 -8.42
C GLY A 372 -16.19 8.89 -9.54
N TYR A 373 -16.08 7.60 -9.22
CA TYR A 373 -16.27 6.54 -10.20
C TYR A 373 -17.73 6.43 -10.73
N PRO A 374 -17.91 6.14 -12.04
CA PRO A 374 -19.24 5.95 -12.62
C PRO A 374 -20.10 4.87 -11.93
N PHE A 375 -19.48 3.89 -11.28
CA PHE A 375 -20.21 2.83 -10.58
C PHE A 375 -21.02 3.36 -9.40
N PHE A 376 -20.61 4.44 -8.73
CA PHE A 376 -21.38 5.04 -7.63
C PHE A 376 -22.72 5.59 -8.12
N ARG A 377 -22.73 6.26 -9.27
CA ARG A 377 -23.96 6.71 -9.94
C ARG A 377 -24.86 5.53 -10.32
N TRP A 378 -24.25 4.43 -10.73
CA TRP A 378 -24.99 3.21 -11.05
C TRP A 378 -25.57 2.56 -9.78
N GLY A 379 -24.84 2.57 -8.67
CA GLY A 379 -25.35 2.12 -7.37
C GLY A 379 -26.53 2.92 -6.85
N GLN A 380 -26.56 4.23 -7.08
CA GLN A 380 -27.74 5.06 -6.79
C GLN A 380 -28.97 4.59 -7.57
N ARG A 381 -28.80 4.21 -8.85
CA ARG A 381 -29.90 3.67 -9.69
C ARG A 381 -30.36 2.30 -9.19
N VAL A 382 -29.45 1.42 -8.81
CA VAL A 382 -29.80 0.12 -8.22
C VAL A 382 -30.53 0.30 -6.90
N ALA A 383 -30.04 1.16 -6.01
CA ALA A 383 -30.70 1.48 -4.74
C ALA A 383 -32.13 2.03 -4.95
N ALA A 384 -32.32 2.90 -5.96
CA ALA A 384 -33.65 3.36 -6.33
C ALA A 384 -34.55 2.21 -6.83
N ALA A 385 -34.02 1.30 -7.66
CA ALA A 385 -34.74 0.13 -8.16
C ALA A 385 -35.07 -0.89 -7.05
N GLN A 386 -34.28 -0.95 -5.96
CA GLN A 386 -34.57 -1.81 -4.81
C GLN A 386 -35.86 -1.42 -4.06
N ARG A 387 -36.40 -0.22 -4.28
CA ARG A 387 -37.71 0.21 -3.77
C ARG A 387 -38.88 -0.57 -4.39
N VAL A 388 -38.67 -1.16 -5.58
CA VAL A 388 -39.67 -2.02 -6.22
C VAL A 388 -39.79 -3.33 -5.42
N PRO A 389 -41.01 -3.88 -5.22
CA PRO A 389 -41.20 -5.16 -4.54
C PRO A 389 -40.29 -6.27 -5.08
N ARG A 390 -39.72 -7.08 -4.18
CA ARG A 390 -38.72 -8.12 -4.52
C ARG A 390 -39.22 -9.10 -5.58
N TRP A 391 -40.50 -9.48 -5.54
CA TRP A 391 -41.09 -10.42 -6.50
C TRP A 391 -41.13 -9.88 -7.95
N LEU A 392 -41.38 -8.57 -8.14
CA LEU A 392 -41.31 -7.94 -9.47
C LEU A 392 -39.87 -7.91 -9.99
N ARG A 393 -38.91 -7.64 -9.12
CA ARG A 393 -37.48 -7.68 -9.46
C ARG A 393 -37.05 -9.11 -9.85
N GLN A 394 -37.49 -10.12 -9.09
CA GLN A 394 -37.22 -11.53 -9.40
C GLN A 394 -37.83 -11.95 -10.74
N ALA A 395 -39.07 -11.55 -11.03
CA ALA A 395 -39.70 -11.77 -12.32
C ALA A 395 -38.90 -11.11 -13.46
N GLY A 396 -38.44 -9.87 -13.26
CA GLY A 396 -37.59 -9.16 -14.23
C GLY A 396 -36.28 -9.89 -14.51
N VAL A 397 -35.61 -10.41 -13.48
CA VAL A 397 -34.39 -11.22 -13.63
C VAL A 397 -34.67 -12.53 -14.37
N ALA A 398 -35.77 -13.21 -14.03
CA ALA A 398 -36.16 -14.46 -14.69
C ALA A 398 -36.46 -14.23 -16.19
N LEU A 399 -37.22 -13.19 -16.53
CA LEU A 399 -37.49 -12.79 -17.92
C LEU A 399 -36.20 -12.43 -18.67
N ALA A 400 -35.32 -11.64 -18.06
CA ALA A 400 -34.04 -11.28 -18.66
C ALA A 400 -33.10 -12.49 -18.85
N THR A 401 -33.24 -13.52 -18.02
CA THR A 401 -32.48 -14.76 -18.17
C THR A 401 -33.06 -15.62 -19.30
N ALA A 402 -34.39 -15.77 -19.33
CA ALA A 402 -35.11 -16.55 -20.34
C ALA A 402 -34.97 -15.98 -21.76
N ALA A 403 -34.90 -14.65 -21.90
CA ALA A 403 -34.71 -14.00 -23.20
C ALA A 403 -33.26 -14.02 -23.70
N GLY A 404 -32.28 -14.39 -22.87
CA GLY A 404 -30.86 -14.42 -23.23
C GLY A 404 -30.50 -15.19 -24.51
N PRO A 405 -31.01 -16.42 -24.74
CA PRO A 405 -30.76 -17.19 -25.97
C PRO A 405 -31.27 -16.52 -27.26
N TRP A 406 -32.19 -15.57 -27.14
CA TRP A 406 -32.84 -14.88 -28.25
C TRP A 406 -32.19 -13.54 -28.58
N VAL A 407 -31.19 -13.12 -27.78
CA VAL A 407 -30.48 -11.86 -27.99
C VAL A 407 -29.38 -12.05 -29.04
N PRO A 408 -29.33 -11.23 -30.09
CA PRO A 408 -28.25 -11.28 -31.07
C PRO A 408 -26.88 -11.12 -30.41
N THR A 409 -25.87 -11.84 -30.92
CA THR A 409 -24.49 -11.80 -30.39
C THR A 409 -23.93 -10.38 -30.34
N SER A 410 -24.30 -9.52 -31.30
CA SER A 410 -23.91 -8.10 -31.35
C SER A 410 -24.42 -7.27 -30.15
N GLN A 411 -25.47 -7.73 -29.47
CA GLN A 411 -26.04 -7.08 -28.28
C GLN A 411 -25.76 -7.83 -26.97
N ALA A 412 -25.08 -8.97 -27.03
CA ALA A 412 -24.85 -9.84 -25.87
C ALA A 412 -24.21 -9.10 -24.69
N THR A 413 -23.26 -8.18 -24.94
CA THR A 413 -22.61 -7.38 -23.89
C THR A 413 -23.57 -6.42 -23.19
N ARG A 414 -24.43 -5.73 -23.96
CA ARG A 414 -25.43 -4.81 -23.40
C ARG A 414 -26.48 -5.58 -22.59
N TRP A 415 -26.91 -6.72 -23.11
CA TRP A 415 -27.85 -7.61 -22.43
C TRP A 415 -27.28 -8.18 -21.13
N ARG A 416 -26.03 -8.63 -21.15
CA ARG A 416 -25.33 -9.10 -19.95
C ARG A 416 -25.27 -8.02 -18.87
N ARG A 417 -24.97 -6.77 -19.26
CA ARG A 417 -24.99 -5.63 -18.34
C ARG A 417 -26.38 -5.36 -17.76
N LEU A 418 -27.43 -5.43 -18.58
CA LEU A 418 -28.82 -5.26 -18.12
C LEU A 418 -29.21 -6.37 -17.13
N ARG A 419 -28.97 -7.64 -17.48
CA ARG A 419 -29.27 -8.79 -16.62
C ARG A 419 -28.54 -8.69 -15.27
N ARG A 420 -27.25 -8.35 -15.29
CA ARG A 420 -26.47 -8.11 -14.06
C ARG A 420 -27.03 -6.95 -13.24
N GLY A 421 -27.47 -5.88 -13.90
CA GLY A 421 -28.12 -4.76 -13.22
C GLY A 421 -29.40 -5.13 -12.51
N LEU A 422 -30.25 -5.93 -13.16
CA LEU A 422 -31.46 -6.46 -12.54
C LEU A 422 -31.12 -7.42 -11.40
N ALA A 423 -30.15 -8.33 -11.58
CA ALA A 423 -29.72 -9.27 -10.54
C ALA A 423 -29.15 -8.55 -9.31
N ALA A 424 -28.36 -7.49 -9.53
CA ALA A 424 -27.83 -6.64 -8.47
C ALA A 424 -28.91 -5.97 -7.62
N THR A 425 -30.12 -5.77 -8.16
CA THR A 425 -31.24 -5.29 -7.33
C THR A 425 -31.67 -6.32 -6.28
N LEU A 426 -31.37 -7.61 -6.42
CA LEU A 426 -31.78 -8.64 -5.46
C LEU A 426 -30.77 -8.83 -4.30
N GLU A 427 -29.58 -8.26 -4.43
CA GLU A 427 -28.46 -8.35 -3.50
C GLU A 427 -28.37 -7.13 -2.57
N PRO A 428 -27.73 -7.25 -1.40
CA PRO A 428 -27.34 -6.10 -0.58
C PRO A 428 -26.47 -5.11 -1.36
N LEU A 429 -26.64 -3.81 -1.13
CA LEU A 429 -25.86 -2.76 -1.82
C LEU A 429 -24.36 -2.86 -1.55
N GLU A 430 -23.96 -3.45 -0.43
CA GLU A 430 -22.55 -3.69 -0.08
C GLU A 430 -21.87 -4.67 -1.05
N LEU A 431 -22.64 -5.58 -1.65
CA LEU A 431 -22.13 -6.55 -2.64
C LEU A 431 -22.18 -6.01 -4.06
N LEU A 432 -22.63 -4.77 -4.25
CA LEU A 432 -22.79 -4.19 -5.57
C LEU A 432 -21.49 -4.19 -6.39
N PRO A 433 -20.32 -3.79 -5.85
CA PRO A 433 -19.08 -3.82 -6.63
C PRO A 433 -18.78 -5.24 -7.14
N VAL A 434 -18.96 -6.25 -6.29
CA VAL A 434 -18.72 -7.67 -6.61
C VAL A 434 -19.71 -8.21 -7.65
N THR A 435 -20.96 -7.79 -7.58
CA THR A 435 -22.03 -8.31 -8.45
C THR A 435 -21.96 -7.75 -9.86
N VAL A 436 -21.30 -6.60 -10.04
CA VAL A 436 -21.41 -5.78 -11.26
C VAL A 436 -20.10 -5.74 -12.00
N ALA A 437 -19.00 -5.59 -11.27
CA ALA A 437 -17.65 -5.64 -11.81
C ALA A 437 -17.18 -7.07 -12.08
N GLY A 438 -17.90 -8.08 -11.58
CA GLY A 438 -17.61 -9.49 -11.78
C GLY A 438 -17.33 -9.86 -13.25
N LEU A 439 -16.14 -10.34 -13.59
CA LEU A 439 -15.85 -10.77 -14.98
C LEU A 439 -16.66 -12.02 -15.34
N PHE A 440 -16.67 -13.01 -14.44
CA PHE A 440 -17.35 -14.29 -14.58
C PHE A 440 -18.52 -14.43 -13.60
N GLU A 441 -19.58 -15.12 -14.02
CA GLU A 441 -20.64 -15.57 -13.11
C GLU A 441 -20.11 -16.75 -12.24
N PRO A 442 -20.67 -16.99 -11.04
CA PRO A 442 -20.19 -18.05 -10.14
C PRO A 442 -20.12 -19.45 -10.80
N GLY A 443 -21.09 -19.79 -11.65
CA GLY A 443 -21.11 -21.07 -12.37
C GLY A 443 -20.05 -21.18 -13.47
N GLU A 444 -19.76 -20.10 -14.18
CA GLU A 444 -18.68 -20.05 -15.19
C GLU A 444 -17.32 -20.20 -14.50
N LEU A 445 -17.16 -19.53 -13.36
CA LEU A 445 -15.94 -19.61 -12.56
C LEU A 445 -15.72 -21.02 -11.98
N ALA A 446 -16.79 -21.73 -11.60
CA ALA A 446 -16.72 -23.13 -11.14
C ALA A 446 -16.21 -24.07 -12.23
N GLY A 447 -16.70 -23.89 -13.45
CA GLY A 447 -16.20 -24.62 -14.61
C GLY A 447 -14.72 -24.35 -14.88
N LEU A 448 -14.29 -23.08 -14.76
CA LEU A 448 -12.91 -22.66 -14.99
C LEU A 448 -11.94 -23.20 -13.91
N LEU A 449 -12.33 -23.15 -12.64
CA LEU A 449 -11.47 -23.57 -11.52
C LEU A 449 -11.43 -25.09 -11.34
N ARG A 450 -12.34 -25.85 -11.98
CA ARG A 450 -12.54 -27.30 -11.82
C ARG A 450 -12.67 -27.73 -10.35
N ASP A 451 -13.19 -26.84 -9.51
CA ASP A 451 -13.33 -27.03 -8.07
C ASP A 451 -14.59 -26.29 -7.58
N PRO A 452 -15.70 -27.01 -7.32
CA PRO A 452 -16.95 -26.41 -6.83
C PRO A 452 -16.84 -25.84 -5.40
N GLN A 453 -15.92 -26.34 -4.56
CA GLN A 453 -15.82 -25.97 -3.15
C GLN A 453 -15.10 -24.63 -2.94
N ALA A 454 -14.11 -24.31 -3.79
CA ALA A 454 -13.41 -23.02 -3.76
C ALA A 454 -14.33 -21.80 -3.97
N LEU A 455 -15.57 -22.02 -4.43
CA LEU A 455 -16.54 -20.99 -4.78
C LEU A 455 -17.68 -20.80 -3.78
N ALA A 456 -17.96 -21.80 -2.95
CA ALA A 456 -18.97 -21.68 -1.91
C ALA A 456 -18.57 -20.67 -0.83
N THR A 457 -17.26 -20.50 -0.58
CA THR A 457 -16.70 -19.50 0.34
C THR A 457 -16.59 -18.10 -0.28
N SER A 458 -16.37 -17.98 -1.58
CA SER A 458 -16.37 -16.70 -2.32
C SER A 458 -17.78 -16.24 -2.76
N GLY A 459 -18.82 -16.97 -2.34
CA GLY A 459 -20.23 -16.64 -2.48
C GLY A 459 -20.64 -15.43 -1.62
N GLY A 460 -20.15 -14.25 -1.97
CA GLY A 460 -20.63 -12.96 -1.47
C GLY A 460 -20.05 -12.48 -0.14
N ARG A 461 -19.16 -13.22 0.53
CA ARG A 461 -18.50 -12.74 1.75
C ARG A 461 -17.09 -12.30 1.43
N LEU A 462 -16.81 -11.00 1.51
CA LEU A 462 -15.43 -10.54 1.61
C LEU A 462 -14.83 -11.12 2.91
N PRO A 463 -13.59 -11.65 2.90
CA PRO A 463 -12.99 -12.37 4.04
C PRO A 463 -12.99 -11.63 5.39
N LEU A 464 -13.32 -10.33 5.40
CA LEU A 464 -13.31 -9.48 6.58
C LEU A 464 -14.64 -8.76 6.86
N GLY A 465 -15.69 -8.94 6.04
CA GLY A 465 -16.95 -8.19 6.20
C GLY A 465 -17.62 -8.40 7.56
N ASP A 466 -17.59 -9.62 8.10
CA ASP A 466 -18.27 -9.96 9.37
C ASP A 466 -17.36 -9.88 10.61
N ASP A 467 -16.05 -10.19 10.49
CA ASP A 467 -15.13 -10.21 11.65
C ASP A 467 -14.49 -8.83 11.91
N ALA A 468 -14.30 -7.99 10.88
CA ALA A 468 -13.88 -6.61 11.08
C ALA A 468 -14.98 -5.80 11.77
N ALA A 469 -16.25 -6.00 11.39
CA ALA A 469 -17.39 -5.38 12.08
C ALA A 469 -17.52 -5.79 13.56
N ARG A 470 -16.89 -6.92 13.94
CA ARG A 470 -16.88 -7.45 15.32
C ARG A 470 -15.60 -7.19 16.08
N GLY A 471 -14.67 -6.33 15.63
CA GLY A 471 -13.47 -5.95 16.41
C GLY A 471 -12.69 -7.12 17.02
N GLY A 472 -12.79 -8.32 16.43
CA GLY A 472 -12.35 -9.57 17.03
C GLY A 472 -10.84 -9.70 16.97
N ARG A 473 -10.23 -10.23 18.04
CA ARG A 473 -8.83 -10.68 18.00
C ARG A 473 -8.77 -12.04 17.34
N VAL A 474 -8.03 -12.17 16.24
CA VAL A 474 -7.74 -13.48 15.64
C VAL A 474 -6.44 -13.99 16.25
N VAL A 475 -6.49 -15.18 16.85
CA VAL A 475 -5.31 -15.87 17.40
C VAL A 475 -5.04 -17.08 16.52
N GLU A 476 -3.93 -17.04 15.79
CA GLU A 476 -3.46 -18.14 14.95
C GLU A 476 -2.35 -18.91 15.69
N ARG A 477 -2.42 -20.24 15.64
CA ARG A 477 -1.33 -21.13 16.08
C ARG A 477 -0.61 -21.66 14.85
N ALA A 478 0.70 -21.85 14.99
CA ALA A 478 1.52 -22.43 13.93
C ALA A 478 0.89 -23.74 13.42
N ALA A 479 0.89 -23.93 12.10
CA ALA A 479 0.47 -25.18 11.50
C ALA A 479 1.32 -26.35 12.05
N PRO A 480 0.73 -27.53 12.31
CA PRO A 480 1.49 -28.71 12.70
C PRO A 480 2.57 -29.02 11.66
N ALA A 481 3.73 -29.47 12.12
CA ALA A 481 4.89 -29.69 11.26
C ALA A 481 4.67 -30.88 10.32
N ASP A 482 4.42 -30.59 9.04
CA ASP A 482 4.77 -31.53 7.98
C ASP A 482 6.29 -31.48 7.82
N VAL A 483 6.92 -32.66 7.87
CA VAL A 483 8.37 -32.86 7.91
C VAL A 483 9.03 -32.07 6.77
N LEU A 484 9.88 -31.09 7.12
CA LEU A 484 10.73 -30.37 6.17
C LEU A 484 11.58 -31.39 5.39
N PRO A 485 11.75 -31.27 4.06
CA PRO A 485 12.70 -32.11 3.35
C PRO A 485 14.12 -31.75 3.83
N ALA A 486 14.79 -32.73 4.44
CA ALA A 486 16.22 -32.64 4.69
C ALA A 486 16.93 -32.61 3.33
N GLU A 487 17.52 -31.47 2.97
CA GLU A 487 18.45 -31.42 1.84
C GLU A 487 19.69 -32.25 2.16
N GLY A 488 20.06 -33.09 1.19
CA GLY A 488 20.95 -34.23 1.38
C GLY A 488 22.40 -33.88 1.70
N GLN A 489 22.99 -34.71 2.56
CA GLN A 489 24.42 -35.00 2.55
C GLN A 489 24.61 -36.51 2.32
N PRO A 490 25.62 -36.93 1.54
CA PRO A 490 25.80 -38.34 1.20
C PRO A 490 26.33 -39.13 2.40
N ALA A 491 25.81 -40.35 2.52
CA ALA A 491 26.06 -41.31 3.56
C ALA A 491 27.54 -41.57 3.85
N ARG A 492 27.91 -41.60 5.14
CA ARG A 492 28.96 -42.48 5.70
C ARG A 492 28.70 -42.80 7.18
N GLY A 493 28.73 -44.09 7.51
CA GLY A 493 29.44 -44.60 8.70
C GLY A 493 28.62 -44.91 9.95
N HIS A 494 28.43 -46.20 10.22
CA HIS A 494 28.03 -46.80 11.49
C HIS A 494 28.93 -46.41 12.68
N ALA A 495 28.31 -46.20 13.86
CA ALA A 495 28.67 -46.68 15.23
C ALA A 495 27.86 -45.84 16.25
N ASP A 496 26.86 -46.39 16.95
CA ASP A 496 26.91 -47.10 18.24
C ASP A 496 26.78 -46.18 19.48
N GLN A 497 26.03 -46.67 20.48
CA GLN A 497 25.74 -46.16 21.84
C GLN A 497 24.70 -45.01 21.93
N GLY A 498 23.67 -45.00 22.79
CA GLY A 498 23.33 -45.82 23.96
C GLY A 498 23.13 -44.90 25.20
N ARG A 499 21.92 -44.93 25.80
CA ARG A 499 21.51 -44.39 27.13
C ARG A 499 21.31 -42.86 27.25
N SER A 500 20.53 -42.27 28.17
CA SER A 500 19.25 -42.52 28.88
C SER A 500 19.18 -41.49 30.04
N HIS A 501 18.00 -40.92 30.34
CA HIS A 501 17.62 -40.19 31.58
C HIS A 501 18.29 -38.79 31.80
N GLU A 502 17.70 -37.75 32.42
CA GLU A 502 16.67 -37.66 33.47
C GLU A 502 16.13 -36.20 33.67
N HIS A 503 15.11 -36.08 34.54
CA HIS A 503 14.36 -34.92 35.12
C HIS A 503 15.17 -33.66 35.52
N GLY A 504 14.64 -32.46 35.87
CA GLY A 504 13.29 -31.88 36.10
C GLY A 504 13.38 -30.63 37.01
N GLY A 505 12.29 -29.82 37.09
CA GLY A 505 11.96 -28.89 38.20
C GLY A 505 12.58 -27.47 38.20
N LEU A 506 11.80 -26.37 38.15
CA LEU A 506 11.20 -25.58 39.27
C LEU A 506 12.25 -24.67 40.00
N ALA A 507 12.05 -23.40 40.42
CA ALA A 507 10.92 -22.51 40.62
C ALA A 507 11.37 -21.05 40.92
N ARG A 508 10.44 -20.10 40.73
CA ARG A 508 10.09 -18.86 41.48
C ARG A 508 11.15 -18.02 42.23
N GLY A 509 10.98 -16.69 42.12
CA GLY A 509 11.35 -15.73 43.17
C GLY A 509 10.91 -14.29 42.86
N ALA A 510 9.96 -13.77 43.63
CA ALA A 510 9.48 -12.39 43.60
C ALA A 510 10.30 -11.50 44.57
N GLY A 511 10.35 -10.19 44.30
CA GLY A 511 10.93 -9.19 45.21
C GLY A 511 10.41 -7.80 44.90
N ALA A 512 9.91 -7.11 45.93
CA ALA A 512 9.16 -5.85 45.88
C ALA A 512 10.01 -4.64 46.34
N LEU A 513 9.36 -3.46 46.36
CA LEU A 513 9.72 -2.21 47.08
C LEU A 513 10.82 -1.33 46.44
N ALA A 514 10.83 0.01 46.47
CA ALA A 514 10.07 1.01 47.22
C ALA A 514 10.14 2.42 46.55
N ARG A 515 9.23 3.27 47.02
CA ARG A 515 9.04 4.72 46.85
C ARG A 515 10.32 5.58 47.03
N ARG A 516 10.37 6.76 46.36
CA ARG A 516 10.52 8.07 47.05
C ARG A 516 10.23 9.29 46.16
N ARG A 517 9.64 10.29 46.82
CA ARG A 517 9.23 11.62 46.33
C ARG A 517 10.43 12.58 46.26
N GLY A 518 10.35 13.58 45.37
CA GLY A 518 11.16 14.80 45.40
C GLY A 518 10.45 15.96 44.68
N ARG A 519 10.20 17.06 45.39
CA ARG A 519 9.44 18.25 44.96
C ARG A 519 10.36 19.33 44.39
N ARG A 520 9.81 20.08 43.42
CA ARG A 520 9.89 21.55 43.16
C ARG A 520 11.26 22.23 43.03
N ALA A 521 11.44 23.01 41.96
CA ALA A 521 11.55 24.48 42.02
C ALA A 521 11.45 25.13 40.62
N ARG A 522 10.82 26.31 40.58
CA ARG A 522 10.69 27.22 39.43
C ARG A 522 11.93 28.11 39.31
N ALA A 523 12.29 28.52 38.10
CA ALA A 523 12.78 29.88 37.82
C ALA A 523 12.79 30.16 36.29
N ALA A 524 12.32 31.34 35.94
CA ALA A 524 12.48 32.07 34.68
C ALA A 524 12.56 33.57 35.09
N PRO A 525 12.75 34.56 34.20
CA PRO A 525 13.45 34.60 32.91
C PRO A 525 14.46 35.77 32.85
N THR A 526 15.24 35.89 31.78
CA THR A 526 15.78 37.19 31.34
C THR A 526 15.86 37.24 29.81
N GLY A 527 15.35 38.32 29.22
CA GLY A 527 15.48 38.62 27.81
C GLY A 527 16.63 39.59 27.52
N ARG A 528 16.87 39.83 26.22
CA ARG A 528 17.33 41.12 25.68
C ARG A 528 17.22 41.13 24.15
N ALA A 529 16.93 42.33 23.65
CA ALA A 529 16.62 42.71 22.28
C ALA A 529 17.84 43.31 21.55
N VAL A 530 17.56 43.91 20.39
CA VAL A 530 18.38 44.84 19.54
C VAL A 530 19.12 44.10 18.40
N ASP A 531 19.10 44.48 17.13
CA ASP A 531 18.99 45.80 16.49
C ASP A 531 18.42 45.75 15.04
N GLN A 532 18.25 46.96 14.48
CA GLN A 532 17.59 47.39 13.25
C GLN A 532 18.51 47.48 12.00
N ARG A 533 17.85 47.85 10.87
CA ARG A 533 18.31 48.58 9.65
C ARG A 533 18.65 47.66 8.46
N ARG A 534 18.33 47.96 7.18
CA ARG A 534 18.09 49.25 6.50
C ARG A 534 17.38 49.01 5.13
N ARG A 535 16.83 50.10 4.58
CA ARG A 535 16.08 50.27 3.32
C ARG A 535 16.94 50.09 2.04
N GLY A 536 16.28 49.84 0.91
CA GLY A 536 16.78 50.13 -0.45
C GLY A 536 15.72 49.93 -1.55
N GLN A 537 15.34 51.02 -2.22
CA GLN A 537 14.45 51.10 -3.39
C GLN A 537 15.17 50.68 -4.68
N GLY A 538 14.40 50.33 -5.72
CA GLY A 538 14.88 50.40 -7.11
C GLY A 538 14.13 49.51 -8.11
N ASP A 539 13.13 50.06 -8.77
CA ASP A 539 12.64 49.64 -10.11
C ASP A 539 13.69 50.08 -11.17
N PRO A 540 13.79 49.44 -12.36
CA PRO A 540 12.82 49.72 -13.43
C PRO A 540 12.54 48.60 -14.47
N ALA A 541 11.43 48.77 -15.20
CA ALA A 541 11.11 48.10 -16.48
C ALA A 541 11.99 48.57 -17.66
N PRO A 542 11.98 47.87 -18.83
CA PRO A 542 11.16 48.38 -19.94
C PRO A 542 10.59 47.35 -20.99
N ARG A 543 9.43 47.74 -21.56
CA ARG A 543 8.95 47.77 -22.98
C ARG A 543 8.92 46.54 -23.94
N ASP A 544 7.69 46.26 -24.39
CA ASP A 544 7.11 46.11 -25.75
C ASP A 544 7.74 45.27 -26.88
N ALA A 545 6.85 44.43 -27.48
CA ALA A 545 6.67 44.01 -28.89
C ALA A 545 6.30 42.50 -28.92
N SER A 546 5.36 41.94 -29.69
CA SER A 546 4.59 42.33 -30.87
C SER A 546 3.45 41.31 -31.11
N ARG A 547 2.39 41.73 -31.80
CA ARG A 547 1.30 40.90 -32.34
C ARG A 547 1.77 40.11 -33.58
N ALA A 548 1.25 38.89 -33.79
CA ALA A 548 0.35 38.53 -34.92
C ALA A 548 0.37 37.03 -35.33
N ALA A 549 -0.78 36.62 -35.88
CA ALA A 549 -1.02 35.60 -36.89
C ALA A 549 -1.29 34.14 -36.46
N ALA A 550 -2.59 33.86 -36.34
CA ALA A 550 -3.20 32.55 -36.52
C ALA A 550 -3.10 32.08 -37.99
N ARG A 551 -2.79 30.80 -38.21
CA ARG A 551 -3.13 30.08 -39.45
C ARG A 551 -3.65 28.68 -39.12
N ARG A 552 -4.86 28.42 -39.60
CA ARG A 552 -5.58 27.14 -39.60
C ARG A 552 -4.92 26.19 -40.59
N LEU A 553 -4.73 24.92 -40.20
CA LEU A 553 -4.45 23.82 -41.13
C LEU A 553 -5.51 22.73 -40.93
N ARG A 554 -6.18 22.36 -42.04
CA ARG A 554 -7.09 21.21 -42.16
C ARG A 554 -6.27 19.91 -42.21
N PRO A 555 -6.80 18.76 -41.75
CA PRO A 555 -6.13 17.47 -41.88
C PRO A 555 -6.35 16.87 -43.29
N PRO A 556 -5.41 16.10 -43.84
CA PRO A 556 -5.68 15.23 -44.98
C PRO A 556 -6.32 13.93 -44.51
N GLN A 557 -7.40 13.54 -45.20
CA GLN A 557 -7.92 12.18 -45.24
C GLN A 557 -6.98 11.37 -46.14
N ASP A 558 -6.50 10.22 -45.69
CA ASP A 558 -6.20 9.09 -46.56
C ASP A 558 -6.09 7.81 -45.72
N GLY A 559 -6.85 6.79 -46.14
CA GLY A 559 -6.96 5.50 -45.49
C GLY A 559 -5.76 4.61 -45.79
N LEU A 560 -5.22 3.97 -44.75
CA LEU A 560 -4.24 2.91 -44.87
C LEU A 560 -4.89 1.58 -44.45
N GLN A 561 -5.15 0.74 -45.44
CA GLN A 561 -5.45 -0.68 -45.29
C GLN A 561 -4.17 -1.41 -44.85
N TYR A 562 -4.20 -2.10 -43.70
CA TYR A 562 -3.15 -3.03 -43.30
C TYR A 562 -3.44 -4.44 -43.86
N PRO A 563 -2.46 -5.13 -44.48
CA PRO A 563 -2.61 -6.54 -44.84
C PRO A 563 -2.46 -7.43 -43.58
N PRO A 564 -3.05 -8.64 -43.54
CA PRO A 564 -2.96 -9.51 -42.39
C PRO A 564 -1.54 -10.08 -42.25
N ALA A 565 -0.88 -9.77 -41.13
CA ALA A 565 0.39 -10.38 -40.77
C ALA A 565 0.17 -11.82 -40.30
N SER A 566 0.71 -12.78 -41.05
CA SER A 566 0.85 -14.17 -40.66
C SER A 566 1.85 -14.29 -39.50
N LEU A 567 1.38 -14.71 -38.32
CA LEU A 567 2.24 -15.07 -37.20
C LEU A 567 2.90 -16.43 -37.47
N PRO A 568 4.24 -16.56 -37.41
CA PRO A 568 4.89 -17.86 -37.50
C PRO A 568 4.74 -18.61 -36.17
N GLU A 569 4.28 -19.87 -36.26
CA GLU A 569 4.20 -20.83 -35.16
C GLU A 569 5.53 -20.89 -34.40
N ARG A 570 5.52 -20.51 -33.12
CA ARG A 570 6.65 -20.75 -32.22
C ARG A 570 6.26 -21.70 -31.11
N ARG A 571 7.01 -22.81 -31.12
CA ARG A 571 7.12 -23.94 -30.20
C ARG A 571 6.92 -23.53 -28.73
N LEU A 572 5.93 -24.15 -28.10
CA LEU A 572 5.72 -24.17 -26.66
C LEU A 572 6.97 -24.72 -25.93
N CYS A 573 7.39 -24.00 -24.89
CA CYS A 573 8.42 -24.42 -23.94
C CYS A 573 7.99 -25.72 -23.23
N ARG A 574 8.81 -26.76 -23.30
CA ARG A 574 8.58 -28.09 -22.67
C ARG A 574 8.62 -28.10 -21.14
N ALA A 575 8.79 -26.95 -20.47
CA ALA A 575 8.82 -26.85 -19.00
C ALA A 575 7.44 -26.57 -18.37
N CYS A 576 6.37 -26.49 -19.16
CA CYS A 576 5.00 -26.28 -18.70
C CYS A 576 4.03 -27.43 -19.07
N ALA A 577 4.55 -28.60 -19.44
CA ALA A 577 3.81 -29.86 -19.53
C ALA A 577 4.36 -30.82 -18.48
#